data_AF-A0A2K4MJC4-F1
#
_entry.id   AF-A0A2K4MJC4-F1
#
_cell.length_a   1.000
_cell.length_b   1.000
_cell.length_c   1.000
_cell.angle_alpha   90.00
_cell.angle_beta   90.00
_cell.angle_gamma   90.00
#
_symmetry.space_group_name_H-M   'P 1'
#
loop_
_entity.id
_entity.type
_entity.pdbx_description
1 polymer ?
#
loop_
_entity_poly.entity_id
_entity_poly.type
_entity_poly.pdbx_seq_one_letter_code
_entity_poly.pdbx_strand_id
1 'polypeptide(L)'
;MDTIRISYQSMCKAMPGGWPVMAAALGMSKDALENRVYERKGQSVSVHEALQMQAFSGTTLFAEAVAAEACGVFIPLPDVAAVDDEEIQRVYMELVDEVGRLAREWREATRDGEVDKRERQRLEAIRDAICTKVTQMNHLTFQVFCRS
;
A
#
# COMPACT_ATOMS: atom_id res chain seq x y z
N MET A 1 -10.37 14.65 -4.94
CA MET A 1 -8.91 14.90 -5.03
C MET A 1 -8.37 13.84 -5.95
N ASP A 2 -7.53 14.21 -6.91
CA ASP A 2 -6.91 13.26 -7.85
C ASP A 2 -5.85 12.42 -7.13
N THR A 3 -6.27 11.23 -6.66
CA THR A 3 -5.43 10.34 -5.84
C THR A 3 -4.23 9.82 -6.62
N ILE A 4 -4.42 9.60 -7.92
CA ILE A 4 -3.40 9.15 -8.87
C ILE A 4 -2.28 10.19 -8.98
N ARG A 5 -2.61 11.48 -9.20
CA ARG A 5 -1.58 12.53 -9.25
C ARG A 5 -0.79 12.65 -7.94
N ILE A 6 -1.48 12.56 -6.80
CA ILE A 6 -0.84 12.61 -5.47
C ILE A 6 0.12 11.43 -5.29
N SER A 7 -0.24 10.24 -5.80
CA SER A 7 0.65 9.07 -5.77
C SER A 7 1.95 9.33 -6.52
N TYR A 8 1.90 9.92 -7.72
CA TYR A 8 3.09 10.24 -8.52
C TYR A 8 4.04 11.19 -7.78
N GLN A 9 3.48 12.25 -7.19
CA GLN A 9 4.25 13.21 -6.40
C GLN A 9 4.89 12.56 -5.17
N SER A 10 4.18 11.61 -4.54
CA SER A 10 4.64 10.92 -3.34
C SER A 10 5.74 9.90 -3.67
N MET A 11 5.62 9.17 -4.78
CA MET A 11 6.70 8.30 -5.28
C MET A 11 7.97 9.10 -5.62
N CYS A 12 7.83 10.26 -6.28
CA CYS A 12 8.97 11.15 -6.51
C CYS A 12 9.63 11.64 -5.22
N LYS A 13 8.87 11.86 -4.14
CA LYS A 13 9.42 12.28 -2.83
C LYS A 13 10.04 11.11 -2.06
N ALA A 14 9.52 9.90 -2.22
CA ALA A 14 10.03 8.70 -1.57
C ALA A 14 11.36 8.22 -2.18
N MET A 15 11.60 8.51 -3.47
CA MET A 15 12.88 8.20 -4.14
C MET A 15 14.05 8.90 -3.44
N PRO A 16 15.13 8.18 -3.06
CA PRO A 16 16.37 8.82 -2.61
C PRO A 16 16.91 9.78 -3.67
N GLY A 17 17.00 11.07 -3.34
CA GLY A 17 17.38 12.13 -4.28
C GLY A 17 16.19 12.75 -5.06
N GLY A 18 14.97 12.32 -4.78
CA GLY A 18 13.75 13.01 -5.15
C GLY A 18 13.40 13.00 -6.65
N TRP A 19 12.69 14.05 -7.06
CA TRP A 19 12.25 14.26 -8.45
C TRP A 19 13.37 14.19 -9.51
N PRO A 20 14.55 14.80 -9.32
CA PRO A 20 15.62 14.72 -10.31
C PRO A 20 16.08 13.28 -10.57
N VAL A 21 16.22 12.48 -9.50
CA VAL A 21 16.65 11.07 -9.62
C VAL A 21 15.56 10.22 -10.24
N MET A 22 14.29 10.43 -9.88
CA MET A 22 13.16 9.74 -10.51
C MET A 22 13.11 10.02 -12.02
N ALA A 23 13.25 11.29 -12.43
CA ALA A 23 13.25 11.66 -13.84
C ALA A 23 14.43 11.02 -14.60
N ALA A 24 15.62 11.04 -14.01
CA ALA A 24 16.80 10.39 -14.58
C ALA A 24 16.61 8.86 -14.73
N ALA A 25 16.03 8.20 -13.73
CA ALA A 25 15.73 6.76 -13.77
C ALA A 25 14.71 6.40 -14.87
N LEU A 26 13.76 7.30 -15.14
CA LEU A 26 12.82 7.19 -16.26
C LEU A 26 13.40 7.62 -17.63
N GLY A 27 14.68 8.02 -17.68
CA GLY A 27 15.32 8.44 -18.92
C GLY A 27 14.82 9.77 -19.48
N MET A 28 14.34 10.69 -18.63
CA MET A 28 13.82 12.00 -19.05
C MET A 28 14.34 13.14 -18.18
N SER A 29 14.12 14.39 -18.61
CA SER A 29 14.44 15.56 -17.77
C SER A 29 13.42 15.73 -16.64
N LYS A 30 13.84 16.40 -15.56
CA LYS A 30 12.94 16.75 -14.44
C LYS A 30 11.71 17.52 -14.94
N ASP A 31 11.90 18.50 -15.82
CA ASP A 31 10.80 19.29 -16.39
C ASP A 31 9.85 18.43 -17.23
N ALA A 32 10.37 17.43 -17.96
CA ALA A 32 9.55 16.50 -18.72
C ALA A 32 8.68 15.62 -17.81
N LEU A 33 9.22 15.18 -16.66
CA LEU A 33 8.45 14.46 -15.64
C LEU A 33 7.40 15.37 -14.98
N GLU A 34 7.76 16.59 -14.58
CA GLU A 34 6.81 17.54 -14.01
C GLU A 34 5.67 17.85 -14.98
N ASN A 35 5.96 18.04 -16.27
CA ASN A 35 4.93 18.26 -17.27
C ASN A 35 3.95 17.09 -17.39
N ARG A 36 4.43 15.83 -17.30
CA ARG A 36 3.57 14.65 -17.28
C ARG A 36 2.73 14.55 -16.01
N VAL A 37 3.34 14.74 -14.84
CA VAL A 37 2.62 14.63 -13.54
C VAL A 37 1.57 15.73 -13.39
N TYR A 38 1.84 16.94 -13.87
CA TYR A 38 0.89 18.06 -13.84
C TYR A 38 0.03 18.18 -15.10
N GLU A 39 0.08 17.18 -15.98
CA GLU A 39 -0.70 17.08 -17.21
C GLU A 39 -0.60 18.31 -18.15
N ARG A 40 0.56 18.97 -18.13
CA ARG A 40 0.80 20.20 -18.89
C ARG A 40 0.87 19.90 -20.38
N LYS A 41 0.13 20.68 -21.16
CA LYS A 41 0.04 20.55 -22.62
C LYS A 41 -0.43 19.16 -23.06
N GLY A 42 -1.29 18.51 -22.28
CA GLY A 42 -1.85 17.19 -22.60
C GLY A 42 -0.88 16.03 -22.47
N GLN A 43 0.29 16.24 -21.86
CA GLN A 43 1.17 15.14 -21.45
C GLN A 43 0.54 14.41 -20.25
N SER A 44 0.90 13.16 -20.05
CA SER A 44 0.48 12.40 -18.86
C SER A 44 1.54 11.35 -18.53
N VAL A 45 1.49 10.86 -17.29
CA VAL A 45 2.25 9.67 -16.90
C VAL A 45 1.50 8.46 -17.43
N SER A 46 2.16 7.67 -18.29
CA SER A 46 1.63 6.38 -18.74
C SER A 46 1.62 5.36 -17.60
N VAL A 47 0.76 4.34 -17.71
CA VAL A 47 0.74 3.23 -16.74
C VAL A 47 2.11 2.56 -16.62
N HIS A 48 2.85 2.44 -17.73
CA HIS A 48 4.20 1.89 -17.71
C HIS A 48 5.18 2.74 -16.89
N GLU A 49 5.20 4.07 -17.12
CA GLU A 49 6.02 4.99 -16.33
C GLU A 49 5.60 4.97 -14.84
N ALA A 50 4.30 4.91 -14.53
CA ALA A 50 3.81 4.82 -13.16
C ALA A 50 4.29 3.54 -12.44
N LEU A 51 4.28 2.39 -13.12
CA LEU A 51 4.83 1.14 -12.58
C LEU A 51 6.35 1.22 -12.36
N GLN A 52 7.08 1.87 -13.25
CA GLN A 52 8.51 2.13 -13.07
C GLN A 52 8.77 3.07 -11.89
N MET A 53 8.01 4.16 -11.76
CA MET A 53 8.10 5.06 -10.60
C MET A 53 7.87 4.32 -9.29
N GLN A 54 6.90 3.41 -9.27
CA GLN A 54 6.60 2.56 -8.12
C GLN A 54 7.79 1.66 -7.77
N ALA A 55 8.35 0.96 -8.76
CA ALA A 55 9.52 0.10 -8.60
C ALA A 55 10.75 0.87 -8.11
N PHE A 56 11.05 2.03 -8.71
CA PHE A 56 12.23 2.83 -8.34
C PHE A 56 12.12 3.42 -6.93
N SER A 57 10.93 3.88 -6.54
CA SER A 57 10.70 4.41 -5.20
C SER A 57 10.59 3.33 -4.12
N GLY A 58 10.44 2.06 -4.49
CA GLY A 58 10.24 0.96 -3.53
C GLY A 58 8.93 1.08 -2.75
N THR A 59 7.89 1.66 -3.37
CA THR A 59 6.59 1.88 -2.73
C THR A 59 5.47 1.12 -3.45
N THR A 60 4.24 1.19 -2.94
CA THR A 60 3.02 0.65 -3.57
C THR A 60 1.97 1.73 -3.84
N LEU A 61 2.38 3.00 -3.80
CA LEU A 61 1.51 4.17 -3.81
C LEU A 61 0.63 4.28 -5.06
N PHE A 62 1.12 3.86 -6.22
CA PHE A 62 0.31 3.86 -7.45
C PHE A 62 -0.76 2.76 -7.40
N ALA A 63 -0.39 1.55 -6.99
CA ALA A 63 -1.34 0.44 -6.82
C ALA A 63 -2.42 0.77 -5.78
N GLU A 64 -2.04 1.38 -4.66
CA GLU A 64 -2.98 1.87 -3.63
C GLU A 64 -3.94 2.93 -4.19
N ALA A 65 -3.43 3.90 -4.96
CA ALA A 65 -4.27 4.93 -5.57
C ALA A 65 -5.24 4.34 -6.60
N VAL A 66 -4.81 3.40 -7.44
CA VAL A 66 -5.68 2.70 -8.39
C VAL A 66 -6.76 1.90 -7.67
N ALA A 67 -6.41 1.20 -6.58
CA ALA A 67 -7.38 0.48 -5.76
C ALA A 67 -8.42 1.44 -5.14
N ALA A 68 -7.96 2.59 -4.63
CA ALA A 68 -8.83 3.60 -4.03
C ALA A 68 -9.83 4.22 -5.03
N GLU A 69 -9.42 4.45 -6.28
CA GLU A 69 -10.34 4.90 -7.36
C GLU A 69 -11.46 3.88 -7.64
N ALA A 70 -11.22 2.60 -7.37
CA ALA A 70 -12.21 1.54 -7.46
C ALA A 70 -12.98 1.30 -6.13
N CYS A 71 -12.84 2.18 -5.14
CA CYS A 71 -13.35 2.00 -3.78
C CYS A 71 -12.85 0.72 -3.09
N GLY A 72 -11.67 0.24 -3.50
CA GLY A 72 -11.00 -0.93 -2.95
C GLY A 72 -9.78 -0.59 -2.08
N VAL A 73 -9.09 -1.62 -1.63
CA VAL A 73 -7.82 -1.52 -0.91
C VAL A 73 -6.78 -2.42 -1.57
N PHE A 74 -5.53 -1.98 -1.61
CA PHE A 74 -4.41 -2.80 -2.02
C PHE A 74 -3.83 -3.51 -0.80
N ILE A 75 -3.61 -4.82 -0.89
CA ILE A 75 -2.96 -5.61 0.15
C ILE A 75 -1.69 -6.21 -0.45
N PRO A 76 -0.49 -5.81 0.01
CA PRO A 76 0.76 -6.39 -0.49
C PRO A 76 0.83 -7.87 -0.11
N LEU A 77 1.36 -8.68 -1.02
CA LEU A 77 1.75 -10.05 -0.70
C LEU A 77 3.07 -10.02 0.09
N PRO A 78 3.21 -10.84 1.15
CA PRO A 78 4.47 -10.94 1.87
C PRO A 78 5.57 -11.48 0.96
N ASP A 79 6.80 -10.98 1.14
CA ASP A 79 7.98 -11.63 0.55
C ASP A 79 8.30 -12.89 1.37
N VAL A 80 8.48 -14.01 0.69
CA VAL A 80 8.52 -15.32 1.35
C VAL A 80 9.90 -15.92 1.20
N ALA A 81 10.77 -15.58 2.15
CA ALA A 81 11.92 -16.42 2.45
C ALA A 81 11.42 -17.68 3.21
N ALA A 82 12.10 -18.82 2.98
CA ALA A 82 11.73 -20.17 3.43
C ALA A 82 10.83 -20.24 4.67
N VAL A 83 9.66 -20.89 4.50
CA VAL A 83 8.59 -21.00 5.51
C VAL A 83 8.67 -22.35 6.20
N ASP A 84 8.56 -22.34 7.54
CA ASP A 84 8.26 -23.53 8.34
C ASP A 84 6.82 -23.45 8.90
N ASP A 85 6.30 -24.58 9.41
CA ASP A 85 4.94 -24.63 9.99
C ASP A 85 4.77 -23.71 11.21
N GLU A 86 5.87 -23.41 11.91
CA GLU A 86 5.89 -22.51 13.07
C GLU A 86 5.57 -21.06 12.66
N GLU A 87 6.01 -20.64 11.47
CA GLU A 87 5.68 -19.36 10.86
C GLU A 87 4.16 -19.17 10.69
N ILE A 88 3.46 -20.18 10.15
CA ILE A 88 2.02 -20.12 9.91
C ILE A 88 1.27 -19.94 11.24
N GLN A 89 1.62 -20.73 12.25
CA GLN A 89 0.99 -20.64 13.55
C GLN A 89 1.25 -19.28 14.21
N ARG A 90 2.46 -18.73 14.06
CA ARG A 90 2.78 -17.39 14.58
C ARG A 90 1.92 -16.31 13.93
N VAL A 91 1.84 -16.30 12.59
CA VAL A 91 1.01 -15.33 11.85
C VAL A 91 -0.47 -15.45 12.24
N TYR A 92 -0.96 -16.67 12.47
CA TYR A 92 -2.33 -16.88 12.96
C TYR A 92 -2.57 -16.25 14.34
N MET A 93 -1.64 -16.43 15.29
CA MET A 93 -1.78 -15.82 16.63
C MET A 93 -1.72 -14.29 16.56
N GLU A 94 -0.81 -13.73 15.76
CA GLU A 94 -0.75 -12.28 15.51
C GLU A 94 -2.06 -11.73 14.91
N LEU A 95 -2.68 -12.47 13.98
CA LEU A 95 -3.98 -12.12 13.41
C LEU A 95 -5.07 -12.07 14.49
N VAL A 96 -5.12 -13.06 15.39
CA VAL A 96 -6.08 -13.10 16.50
C VAL A 96 -5.90 -11.88 17.42
N ASP A 97 -4.64 -11.51 17.71
CA ASP A 97 -4.32 -10.34 18.52
C ASP A 97 -4.80 -9.03 17.87
N GLU A 98 -4.60 -8.86 16.57
CA GLU A 98 -5.10 -7.69 15.83
C GLU A 98 -6.63 -7.61 15.80
N VAL A 99 -7.32 -8.75 15.67
CA VAL A 99 -8.79 -8.80 15.81
C VAL A 99 -9.22 -8.38 17.22
N GLY A 100 -8.51 -8.84 18.25
CA GLY A 100 -8.73 -8.41 19.63
C GLY A 100 -8.49 -6.91 19.82
N ARG A 101 -7.48 -6.35 19.16
CA ARG A 101 -7.19 -4.91 19.14
C ARG A 101 -8.30 -4.12 18.45
N LEU A 102 -8.81 -4.59 17.32
CA LEU A 102 -9.94 -3.98 16.62
C LEU A 102 -11.16 -3.88 17.53
N ALA A 103 -11.50 -4.95 18.24
CA ALA A 103 -12.66 -4.95 19.14
C ALA A 103 -12.53 -3.93 20.28
N ARG A 104 -11.31 -3.72 20.81
CA ARG A 104 -11.04 -2.71 21.84
C ARG A 104 -11.13 -1.29 21.27
N GLU A 105 -10.48 -1.03 20.14
CA GLU A 105 -10.50 0.29 19.51
C GLU A 105 -11.91 0.68 19.07
N TRP A 106 -12.66 -0.25 18.49
CA TRP A 106 -14.04 -0.01 18.07
C TRP A 106 -14.92 0.41 19.25
N ARG A 107 -14.82 -0.28 20.40
CA ARG A 107 -15.61 0.06 21.59
C ARG A 107 -15.30 1.47 22.11
N GLU A 108 -14.03 1.86 22.08
CA GLU A 108 -13.61 3.20 22.51
C GLU A 108 -14.07 4.27 21.51
N ALA A 109 -13.82 4.04 20.22
CA ALA A 109 -14.14 4.96 19.14
C ALA A 109 -15.65 5.17 18.92
N THR A 110 -16.51 4.26 19.37
CA THR A 110 -17.97 4.44 19.27
C THR A 110 -18.62 4.89 20.57
N ARG A 111 -17.84 5.16 21.63
CA ARG A 111 -18.37 5.37 22.98
C ARG A 111 -19.26 6.62 23.10
N ASP A 112 -18.92 7.67 22.38
CA ASP A 112 -19.66 8.94 22.37
C ASP A 112 -20.67 9.04 21.20
N GLY A 113 -20.78 7.98 20.38
CA GLY A 113 -21.71 7.90 19.26
C GLY A 113 -21.20 8.52 17.96
N GLU A 114 -19.98 9.06 17.92
CA GLU A 114 -19.37 9.61 16.71
C GLU A 114 -17.95 9.05 16.53
N VAL A 115 -17.54 8.81 15.28
CA VAL A 115 -16.16 8.38 14.98
C VAL A 115 -15.43 9.54 14.34
N ASP A 116 -14.47 10.11 15.05
CA ASP A 116 -13.68 11.23 14.57
C ASP A 116 -12.64 10.79 13.52
N LYS A 117 -11.95 11.77 12.93
CA LYS A 117 -10.94 11.51 11.89
C LYS A 117 -9.77 10.66 12.41
N ARG A 118 -9.35 10.84 13.66
CA ARG A 118 -8.22 10.11 14.26
C ARG A 118 -8.62 8.69 14.60
N GLU A 119 -9.81 8.49 15.14
CA GLU A 119 -10.39 7.17 15.42
C GLU A 119 -10.56 6.37 14.14
N ARG A 120 -11.12 6.99 13.10
CA ARG A 120 -11.22 6.39 11.78
C ARG A 120 -9.85 5.94 11.26
N GLN A 121 -8.82 6.78 11.35
CA GLN A 121 -7.46 6.43 10.95
C GLN A 121 -6.90 5.24 11.73
N ARG A 122 -7.16 5.17 13.05
CA ARG A 122 -6.72 4.02 13.87
C ARG A 122 -7.45 2.73 13.48
N LEU A 123 -8.76 2.80 13.24
CA LEU A 123 -9.55 1.66 12.77
C LEU A 123 -9.10 1.18 11.38
N GLU A 124 -8.85 2.09 10.45
CA GLU A 124 -8.33 1.77 9.11
C GLU A 124 -6.95 1.11 9.19
N ALA A 125 -6.06 1.60 10.05
CA ALA A 125 -4.74 0.99 10.26
C ALA A 125 -4.83 -0.44 10.84
N ILE A 126 -5.76 -0.69 11.77
CA ILE A 126 -5.98 -2.04 12.31
C ILE A 126 -6.57 -2.97 11.23
N ARG A 127 -7.53 -2.49 10.44
CA ARG A 127 -8.07 -3.23 9.29
C ARG A 127 -6.94 -3.66 8.35
N ASP A 128 -6.05 -2.75 8.00
CA ASP A 128 -4.95 -3.03 7.05
C ASP A 128 -3.98 -4.07 7.60
N ALA A 129 -3.69 -4.03 8.91
CA ALA A 129 -2.91 -5.07 9.58
C ALA A 129 -3.59 -6.44 9.52
N ILE A 130 -4.89 -6.52 9.83
CA ILE A 130 -5.68 -7.76 9.75
C ILE A 130 -5.67 -8.32 8.32
N CYS A 131 -5.98 -7.50 7.33
CA CYS A 131 -6.03 -7.89 5.92
C CYS A 131 -4.67 -8.41 5.42
N THR A 132 -3.58 -7.77 5.85
CA THR A 132 -2.21 -8.20 5.54
C THR A 132 -1.92 -9.57 6.17
N LYS A 133 -2.25 -9.76 7.45
CA LYS A 133 -1.99 -11.03 8.17
C LYS A 133 -2.83 -12.19 7.63
N VAL A 134 -4.11 -11.97 7.31
CA VAL A 134 -4.94 -12.97 6.64
C VAL A 134 -4.36 -13.36 5.29
N THR A 135 -3.95 -12.38 4.50
CA THR A 135 -3.34 -12.61 3.18
C THR A 135 -2.03 -13.40 3.32
N GLN A 136 -1.18 -13.03 4.28
CA GLN A 136 0.06 -13.73 4.58
C GLN A 136 -0.20 -15.18 5.01
N MET A 137 -1.10 -15.40 5.97
CA MET A 137 -1.46 -16.73 6.44
C MET A 137 -1.92 -17.63 5.30
N ASN A 138 -2.83 -17.15 4.44
CA ASN A 138 -3.30 -17.90 3.29
C ASN A 138 -2.18 -18.20 2.31
N HIS A 139 -1.33 -17.22 2.01
CA HIS A 139 -0.21 -17.39 1.09
C HIS A 139 0.76 -18.47 1.57
N LEU A 140 1.17 -18.42 2.85
CA LEU A 140 2.04 -19.44 3.47
C LEU A 140 1.37 -20.82 3.48
N THR A 141 0.09 -20.88 3.86
CA THR A 141 -0.70 -22.12 3.86
C THR A 141 -0.72 -22.77 2.49
N PHE A 142 -0.94 -21.98 1.42
CA PHE A 142 -0.95 -22.53 0.06
C PHE A 142 0.43 -23.00 -0.40
N GLN A 143 1.51 -22.33 -0.02
CA GLN A 143 2.86 -22.79 -0.33
C GLN A 143 3.18 -24.15 0.34
N VAL A 144 2.79 -24.33 1.61
CA VAL A 144 3.08 -25.57 2.36
C VAL A 144 2.16 -26.72 1.95
N PHE A 145 0.86 -26.45 1.89
CA PHE A 145 -0.17 -27.51 1.78
C PHE A 145 -0.74 -27.69 0.38
N CYS A 146 -0.60 -26.72 -0.53
CA CYS A 146 -1.09 -26.81 -1.92
C CYS A 146 0.05 -27.02 -2.91
N ARG A 147 0.99 -27.93 -2.60
CA ARG A 147 2.10 -28.31 -3.48
C ARG A 147 1.60 -28.56 -4.91
N SER A 148 2.18 -27.81 -5.86
CA SER A 148 2.05 -28.06 -7.31
C SER A 148 2.94 -29.21 -7.74
#